data_AF-Q1J1Z3-F1
#
_entry.id   AF-Q1J1Z3-F1
#
_cell.length_a   1.000
_cell.length_b   1.000
_cell.length_c   1.000
_cell.angle_alpha   90.00
_cell.angle_beta   90.00
_cell.angle_gamma   90.00
#
_symmetry.space_group_name_H-M   'P 1'
#
loop_
_entity.id
_entity.type
_entity.pdbx_description
1 polymer ?
#
loop_
_entity_poly.entity_id
_entity_poly.type
_entity_poly.pdbx_seq_one_letter_code
_entity_poly.pdbx_strand_id
1 'polypeptide(L)'
;MPNLDRVREALRAAMTAWAVTEVRGDQARVTLAPEPEALAVHLERVDPEWSLTWACESVSPPVVRARLSLLGATREGLASGHTLQDAKLRALADAARFFGVALPAEAQWVEYDPEEGPNTADLVAEAESVAAPAVHPALRPTDPPRDPQMEKARRHIEDLLDQIRAAGKGGEAARVIMNGYGETLEESRALYKELQAILRG
;
A
#
# COMPACT_ATOMS: atom_id res chain seq x y z
N MET A 1 6.78 -4.85 -32.95
CA MET A 1 6.85 -6.30 -33.26
C MET A 1 5.78 -6.95 -32.41
N PRO A 2 4.76 -7.59 -33.01
CA PRO A 2 3.53 -7.98 -32.30
C PRO A 2 3.76 -8.89 -31.09
N ASN A 3 4.83 -9.69 -31.08
CA ASN A 3 5.17 -10.56 -29.95
C ASN A 3 5.74 -9.79 -28.75
N LEU A 4 6.50 -8.72 -28.98
CA LEU A 4 7.05 -7.90 -27.89
C LEU A 4 5.93 -7.12 -27.18
N ASP A 5 4.94 -6.65 -27.93
CA ASP A 5 3.79 -5.94 -27.35
C ASP A 5 2.95 -6.87 -26.46
N ARG A 6 2.74 -8.13 -26.87
CA ARG A 6 2.10 -9.16 -26.03
C ARG A 6 2.89 -9.50 -24.77
N VAL A 7 4.22 -9.58 -24.86
CA VAL A 7 5.08 -9.78 -23.67
C VAL A 7 4.92 -8.61 -22.70
N ARG A 8 4.89 -7.37 -23.20
CA ARG A 8 4.69 -6.18 -22.37
C ARG A 8 3.31 -6.18 -21.70
N GLU A 9 2.28 -6.60 -22.41
CA GLU A 9 0.93 -6.77 -21.85
C GLU A 9 0.90 -7.85 -20.77
N ALA A 10 1.53 -9.01 -21.00
CA ALA A 10 1.64 -10.09 -20.03
C ALA A 10 2.37 -9.65 -18.75
N LEU A 11 3.51 -8.98 -18.90
CA LEU A 11 4.26 -8.44 -17.76
C LEU A 11 3.47 -7.37 -17.01
N ARG A 12 2.72 -6.51 -17.72
CA ARG A 12 1.86 -5.50 -17.09
C ARG A 12 0.70 -6.13 -16.34
N ALA A 13 0.06 -7.15 -16.91
CA ALA A 13 -1.06 -7.85 -16.28
C ALA A 13 -0.65 -8.54 -14.96
N ALA A 14 0.63 -8.94 -14.86
CA ALA A 14 1.18 -9.53 -13.65
C ALA A 14 1.57 -8.52 -12.56
N MET A 15 1.51 -7.20 -12.82
CA MET A 15 1.91 -6.15 -11.87
C MET A 15 0.85 -5.97 -10.77
N THR A 16 0.75 -6.94 -9.86
CA THR A 16 -0.26 -6.99 -8.81
C THR A 16 0.34 -7.13 -7.41
N ALA A 17 1.66 -7.29 -7.30
CA ALA A 17 2.35 -7.42 -6.03
C ALA A 17 3.04 -6.10 -5.63
N TRP A 18 3.12 -5.85 -4.32
CA TRP A 18 3.84 -4.71 -3.76
C TRP A 18 5.03 -5.19 -2.95
N ALA A 19 6.21 -4.66 -3.25
CA ALA A 19 7.44 -5.03 -2.59
C ALA A 19 7.99 -3.90 -1.73
N VAL A 20 8.33 -4.21 -0.47
CA VAL A 20 8.85 -3.23 0.49
C VAL A 20 10.34 -3.01 0.27
N THR A 21 10.70 -1.76 -0.03
CA THR A 21 12.09 -1.33 -0.20
C THR A 21 12.74 -0.99 1.14
N GLU A 22 12.02 -0.22 1.96
CA GLU A 22 12.48 0.27 3.26
C GLU A 22 11.29 0.46 4.19
N VAL A 23 11.52 0.30 5.48
CA VAL A 23 10.56 0.57 6.56
C VAL A 23 11.14 1.66 7.44
N ARG A 24 10.32 2.66 7.78
CA ARG A 24 10.66 3.79 8.65
C ARG A 24 9.52 4.01 9.64
N GLY A 25 9.65 3.46 10.84
CA GLY A 25 8.60 3.56 11.86
C GLY A 25 7.32 2.86 11.41
N ASP A 26 6.24 3.61 11.32
CA ASP A 26 4.90 3.21 10.89
C ASP A 26 4.69 3.34 9.37
N GLN A 27 5.76 3.53 8.60
CA GLN A 27 5.68 3.68 7.15
C GLN A 27 6.59 2.71 6.41
N ALA A 28 6.09 2.17 5.30
CA ALA A 28 6.86 1.36 4.36
C ALA A 28 6.87 2.02 3.00
N ARG A 29 8.03 1.94 2.34
CA ARG A 29 8.17 2.37 0.95
C ARG A 29 7.98 1.18 0.04
N VAL A 30 6.92 1.18 -0.74
CA VAL A 30 6.56 0.07 -1.62
C VAL A 30 6.83 0.39 -3.09
N THR A 31 7.04 -0.65 -3.87
CA THR A 31 7.17 -0.57 -5.33
C THR A 31 6.34 -1.68 -5.95
N LEU A 32 5.58 -1.33 -6.99
CA LEU A 32 4.80 -2.30 -7.76
C LEU A 32 5.74 -3.27 -8.48
N ALA A 33 5.41 -4.55 -8.41
CA ALA A 33 6.20 -5.63 -8.97
C ALA A 33 5.31 -6.72 -9.59
N PRO A 34 5.85 -7.50 -10.54
CA PRO A 34 5.16 -8.68 -11.03
C PRO A 34 4.99 -9.71 -9.92
N GLU A 35 3.79 -10.22 -9.76
CA GLU A 35 3.54 -11.41 -8.98
C GLU A 35 3.99 -12.64 -9.81
N PRO A 36 4.92 -13.48 -9.30
CA PRO A 36 5.56 -14.53 -10.13
C PRO A 36 4.60 -15.58 -10.68
N GLU A 37 3.59 -15.96 -9.92
CA GLU A 37 2.59 -16.97 -10.26
C GLU A 37 1.64 -16.45 -11.35
N ALA A 38 1.14 -15.23 -11.22
CA ALA A 38 0.36 -14.53 -12.23
C ALA A 38 1.20 -14.30 -13.50
N LEU A 39 2.46 -13.92 -13.33
CA LEU A 39 3.39 -13.75 -14.44
C LEU A 39 3.56 -15.04 -15.25
N ALA A 40 3.75 -16.18 -14.58
CA ALA A 40 3.88 -17.47 -15.23
C ALA A 40 2.65 -17.79 -16.09
N VAL A 41 1.44 -17.58 -15.57
CA VAL A 41 0.18 -17.81 -16.31
C VAL A 41 0.08 -16.97 -17.56
N HIS A 42 0.51 -15.70 -17.50
CA HIS A 42 0.45 -14.80 -18.65
C HIS A 42 1.54 -15.11 -19.69
N LEU A 43 2.77 -15.42 -19.25
CA LEU A 43 3.90 -15.68 -20.15
C LEU A 43 3.80 -17.02 -20.87
N GLU A 44 3.28 -18.06 -20.22
CA GLU A 44 3.11 -19.40 -20.83
C GLU A 44 2.31 -19.35 -22.14
N ARG A 45 1.34 -18.42 -22.23
CA ARG A 45 0.50 -18.23 -23.41
C ARG A 45 1.19 -17.47 -24.54
N VAL A 46 2.24 -16.73 -24.23
CA VAL A 46 2.94 -15.81 -25.16
C VAL A 46 4.24 -16.43 -25.65
N ASP A 47 4.99 -17.07 -24.76
CA ASP A 47 6.28 -17.69 -25.03
C ASP A 47 6.45 -18.94 -24.14
N PRO A 48 6.17 -20.14 -24.65
CA PRO A 48 6.34 -21.39 -23.89
C PRO A 48 7.79 -21.70 -23.49
N GLU A 49 8.77 -21.07 -24.14
CA GLU A 49 10.21 -21.24 -23.85
C GLU A 49 10.71 -20.23 -22.80
N TRP A 50 9.81 -19.47 -22.18
CA TRP A 50 10.17 -18.50 -21.16
C TRP A 50 10.86 -19.18 -19.96
N SER A 51 11.74 -18.43 -19.31
CA SER A 51 12.35 -18.91 -18.06
C SER A 51 12.66 -17.78 -17.11
N LEU A 52 12.56 -18.10 -15.82
CA LEU A 52 12.89 -17.21 -14.71
C LEU A 52 13.79 -17.95 -13.73
N THR A 53 15.00 -17.43 -13.52
CA THR A 53 15.94 -17.97 -12.54
C THR A 53 16.32 -16.90 -11.51
N TRP A 54 16.61 -17.37 -10.30
CA TRP A 54 16.92 -16.52 -9.15
C TRP A 54 18.31 -16.83 -8.63
N ALA A 55 19.04 -15.80 -8.22
CA ALA A 55 20.26 -15.93 -7.44
C ALA A 55 20.20 -15.01 -6.21
N CYS A 56 20.52 -15.55 -5.05
CA CYS A 56 20.67 -14.77 -3.82
C CYS A 56 22.14 -14.35 -3.70
N GLU A 57 22.42 -13.07 -3.89
CA GLU A 57 23.77 -12.51 -3.82
C GLU A 57 24.19 -12.21 -2.38
N SER A 58 23.22 -11.86 -1.53
CA SER A 58 23.43 -11.64 -0.10
C SER A 58 22.12 -11.89 0.64
N VAL A 59 22.20 -12.46 1.84
CA VAL A 59 21.04 -12.68 2.74
C VAL A 59 20.87 -11.55 3.76
N SER A 60 21.93 -10.78 4.05
CA SER A 60 21.91 -9.68 5.02
C SER A 60 22.95 -8.61 4.66
N PRO A 61 22.55 -7.46 4.06
CA PRO A 61 21.19 -7.16 3.62
C PRO A 61 20.75 -8.09 2.47
N PRO A 62 19.45 -8.37 2.32
CA PRO A 62 18.97 -9.24 1.25
C PRO A 62 19.17 -8.57 -0.12
N VAL A 63 19.84 -9.27 -1.02
CA VAL A 63 20.10 -8.85 -2.40
C VAL A 63 19.87 -10.04 -3.32
N VAL A 64 18.99 -9.87 -4.31
CA VAL A 64 18.58 -10.92 -5.23
C VAL A 64 18.75 -10.46 -6.67
N ARG A 65 19.25 -11.37 -7.51
CA ARG A 65 19.25 -11.24 -8.97
C ARG A 65 18.12 -12.10 -9.56
N ALA A 66 17.31 -11.50 -10.42
CA ALA A 66 16.33 -12.18 -11.24
C ALA A 66 16.82 -12.19 -12.68
N ARG A 67 16.84 -13.35 -13.34
CA ARG A 67 17.14 -13.49 -14.76
C ARG A 67 15.90 -13.98 -15.47
N LEU A 68 15.35 -13.14 -16.36
CA LEU A 68 14.14 -13.38 -17.13
C LEU A 68 14.50 -13.51 -18.61
N SER A 69 14.19 -14.64 -19.22
CA SER A 69 14.39 -14.90 -20.65
C SER A 69 13.05 -15.00 -21.36
N LEU A 70 12.85 -14.18 -22.39
CA LEU A 70 11.62 -14.11 -23.18
C LEU A 70 11.96 -13.86 -24.66
N LEU A 71 11.34 -14.60 -25.56
CA LEU A 71 11.47 -14.47 -27.02
C LEU A 71 12.94 -14.47 -27.48
N GLY A 72 13.77 -15.28 -26.85
CA GLY A 72 15.22 -15.37 -27.10
C GLY A 72 16.06 -14.22 -26.54
N ALA A 73 15.47 -13.27 -25.81
CA ALA A 73 16.19 -12.21 -25.12
C ALA A 73 16.22 -12.47 -23.61
N THR A 74 17.41 -12.39 -23.01
CA THR A 74 17.60 -12.46 -21.57
C THR A 74 17.84 -11.07 -20.99
N ARG A 75 17.14 -10.76 -19.90
CA ARG A 75 17.33 -9.55 -19.09
C ARG A 75 17.47 -9.92 -17.63
N GLU A 76 18.27 -9.15 -16.93
CA GLU A 76 18.54 -9.37 -15.52
C GLU A 76 18.18 -8.12 -14.75
N GLY A 77 17.61 -8.31 -13.56
CA GLY A 77 17.39 -7.26 -12.58
C GLY A 77 18.07 -7.62 -11.27
N LEU A 78 18.58 -6.61 -10.57
CA LEU A 78 19.27 -6.77 -9.30
C LEU A 78 18.69 -5.80 -8.29
N ALA A 79 18.18 -6.30 -7.17
CA ALA A 79 17.57 -5.45 -6.17
C ALA A 79 17.80 -5.95 -4.75
N SER A 80 17.85 -5.00 -3.81
CA SER A 80 17.67 -5.23 -2.38
C SER A 80 16.22 -5.05 -1.95
N GLY A 81 15.87 -5.47 -0.74
CA GLY A 81 14.53 -5.27 -0.17
C GLY A 81 14.55 -5.26 1.36
N HIS A 82 13.39 -5.04 1.99
CA HIS A 82 13.27 -5.18 3.45
C HIS A 82 13.41 -6.64 3.87
N THR A 83 12.78 -7.56 3.12
CA THR A 83 12.94 -9.01 3.25
C THR A 83 13.55 -9.63 1.99
N LEU A 84 13.92 -10.91 2.06
CA LEU A 84 14.36 -11.66 0.87
C LEU A 84 13.27 -11.76 -0.21
N GLN A 85 12.01 -11.87 0.20
CA GLN A 85 10.88 -11.91 -0.72
C GLN A 85 10.69 -10.56 -1.41
N ASP A 86 10.84 -9.44 -0.69
CA ASP A 86 10.80 -8.11 -1.29
C ASP A 86 11.94 -7.93 -2.31
N ALA A 87 13.15 -8.39 -1.97
CA ALA A 87 14.28 -8.35 -2.88
C ALA A 87 14.01 -9.13 -4.18
N LYS A 88 13.38 -10.31 -4.09
CA LYS A 88 12.95 -11.10 -5.27
C LYS A 88 11.97 -10.32 -6.14
N LEU A 89 10.90 -9.79 -5.55
CA LEU A 89 9.87 -9.04 -6.28
C LEU A 89 10.47 -7.79 -6.96
N ARG A 90 11.33 -7.06 -6.26
CA ARG A 90 11.99 -5.87 -6.81
C ARG A 90 12.97 -6.22 -7.93
N ALA A 91 13.71 -7.32 -7.81
CA ALA A 91 14.63 -7.77 -8.86
C ALA A 91 13.87 -8.16 -10.13
N LEU A 92 12.69 -8.78 -9.99
CA LEU A 92 11.83 -9.10 -11.11
C LEU A 92 11.21 -7.85 -11.75
N ALA A 93 10.76 -6.89 -10.94
CA ALA A 93 10.29 -5.60 -11.42
C ALA A 93 11.37 -4.86 -12.22
N ASP A 94 12.62 -4.92 -11.75
CA ASP A 94 13.78 -4.34 -12.44
C ASP A 94 14.06 -5.03 -13.79
N ALA A 95 14.03 -6.38 -13.82
CA ALA A 95 14.17 -7.13 -15.07
C ALA A 95 13.05 -6.78 -16.08
N ALA A 96 11.81 -6.61 -15.61
CA ALA A 96 10.66 -6.26 -16.44
C ALA A 96 10.79 -4.89 -17.12
N ARG A 97 11.49 -3.92 -16.50
CA ARG A 97 11.74 -2.59 -17.11
C ARG A 97 12.47 -2.70 -18.45
N PHE A 98 13.42 -3.64 -18.57
CA PHE A 98 14.17 -3.85 -19.81
C PHE A 98 13.35 -4.43 -20.96
N PHE A 99 12.16 -4.96 -20.67
CA PHE A 99 11.18 -5.38 -21.69
C PHE A 99 10.21 -4.25 -22.06
N GLY A 100 10.36 -3.05 -21.50
CA GLY A 100 9.57 -1.87 -21.85
C GLY A 100 8.26 -1.73 -21.05
N VAL A 101 8.23 -2.29 -19.84
CA VAL A 101 7.14 -2.09 -18.87
C VAL A 101 7.43 -0.82 -18.07
N ALA A 102 6.54 0.16 -18.17
CA ALA A 102 6.62 1.35 -17.35
C ALA A 102 6.15 1.01 -15.93
N LEU A 103 7.03 1.19 -14.96
CA LEU A 103 6.68 1.16 -13.54
C LEU A 103 6.42 2.58 -13.06
N PRO A 104 5.59 2.77 -12.01
CA PRO A 104 5.44 4.08 -11.37
C PRO A 104 6.84 4.65 -11.07
N ALA A 105 7.06 5.91 -11.47
CA ALA A 105 8.38 6.54 -11.37
C ALA A 105 8.81 6.75 -9.91
N GLU A 106 7.84 6.86 -9.00
CA GLU A 106 8.07 7.11 -7.59
C GLU A 106 7.57 5.93 -6.75
N ALA A 107 8.46 5.39 -5.91
CA ALA A 107 8.09 4.42 -4.90
C ALA A 107 7.24 5.09 -3.83
N GLN A 108 6.09 4.49 -3.53
CA GLN A 108 5.03 5.08 -2.73
C GLN A 108 5.21 4.75 -1.26
N TRP A 109 4.92 5.70 -0.38
CA TRP A 109 4.92 5.49 1.06
C TRP A 109 3.52 5.10 1.51
N VAL A 110 3.43 4.02 2.26
CA VAL A 110 2.19 3.50 2.83
C VAL A 110 2.33 3.26 4.32
N GLU A 111 1.22 3.21 5.04
CA GLU A 111 1.18 2.77 6.43
C GLU A 111 1.71 1.33 6.53
N TYR A 112 2.51 1.07 7.56
CA TYR A 112 3.14 -0.22 7.79
C TYR A 112 2.88 -0.67 9.22
N ASP A 113 2.21 -1.81 9.33
CA ASP A 113 2.08 -2.54 10.59
C ASP A 113 3.03 -3.76 10.57
N PRO A 114 3.80 -4.04 11.64
CA PRO A 114 4.70 -5.18 11.66
C PRO A 114 4.01 -6.55 11.59
N GLU A 115 2.75 -6.67 12.02
CA GLU A 115 1.98 -7.92 11.98
C GLU A 115 1.18 -8.04 10.68
N GLU A 116 0.60 -6.95 10.18
CA GLU A 116 -0.23 -6.96 8.95
C GLU A 116 0.57 -6.67 7.67
N GLY A 117 1.72 -6.02 7.76
CA GLY A 117 2.55 -5.60 6.63
C GLY A 117 2.17 -4.22 6.06
N PRO A 118 2.61 -3.89 4.83
CA PRO A 118 2.29 -2.61 4.19
C PRO A 118 0.82 -2.54 3.77
N ASN A 119 0.11 -1.49 4.18
CA ASN A 119 -1.26 -1.24 3.76
C ASN A 119 -1.28 -0.69 2.32
N THR A 120 -1.59 -1.55 1.36
CA THR A 120 -1.61 -1.20 -0.07
C THR A 120 -3.02 -1.04 -0.64
N ALA A 121 -4.05 -1.04 0.21
CA ALA A 121 -5.46 -1.00 -0.21
C ALA A 121 -5.79 0.24 -1.06
N ASP A 122 -5.31 1.40 -0.64
CA ASP A 122 -5.53 2.66 -1.37
C ASP A 122 -4.84 2.66 -2.74
N LEU A 123 -3.66 2.03 -2.84
CA LEU A 123 -2.90 1.92 -4.09
C LEU A 123 -3.55 0.97 -5.09
N VAL A 124 -4.17 -0.11 -4.61
CA VAL A 124 -4.93 -1.05 -5.45
C VAL A 124 -6.17 -0.36 -6.01
N ALA A 125 -6.89 0.40 -5.19
CA ALA A 125 -8.07 1.17 -5.64
C ALA A 125 -7.71 2.21 -6.72
N GLU A 126 -6.58 2.90 -6.57
CA GLU A 126 -6.06 3.82 -7.59
C GLU A 126 -5.65 3.08 -8.87
N ALA A 127 -4.95 1.94 -8.78
CA ALA A 127 -4.54 1.15 -9.94
C ALA A 127 -5.72 0.60 -10.76
N GLU A 128 -6.79 0.16 -10.09
CA GLU A 128 -8.02 -0.31 -10.72
C GLU A 128 -8.79 0.84 -11.41
N SER A 129 -8.73 2.06 -10.86
CA SER A 129 -9.39 3.24 -11.44
C SER A 129 -8.74 3.72 -12.75
N VAL A 130 -7.43 3.47 -12.94
CA VAL A 130 -6.66 3.87 -14.13
C VAL A 130 -6.82 2.90 -15.31
N ALA A 131 -7.34 1.69 -15.07
CA ALA A 131 -7.54 0.66 -16.10
C ALA A 131 -8.82 0.85 -16.96
N ALA A 132 -9.67 1.82 -16.64
CA ALA A 132 -10.87 2.12 -17.43
C ALA A 132 -10.60 3.21 -18.49
N PRO A 133 -11.03 3.03 -19.76
CA PRO A 133 -10.88 4.08 -20.76
C PRO A 133 -11.76 5.28 -20.39
N ALA A 134 -11.14 6.46 -20.41
CA ALA A 134 -11.71 7.74 -20.02
C ALA A 134 -13.10 8.00 -20.62
N VAL A 135 -14.08 8.19 -19.74
CA VAL A 135 -15.23 9.06 -19.99
C VAL A 135 -15.34 9.95 -18.76
N HIS A 136 -14.93 11.21 -18.89
CA HIS A 136 -15.35 12.24 -17.93
C HIS A 136 -16.84 12.46 -18.12
N PRO A 137 -17.62 12.45 -17.02
CA PRO A 137 -18.61 13.50 -16.89
C PRO A 137 -18.53 14.18 -15.52
N ALA A 138 -18.39 15.50 -15.60
CA ALA A 138 -18.90 16.51 -14.68
C ALA A 138 -18.83 16.23 -13.16
N LEU A 139 -17.86 16.91 -12.53
CA LEU A 139 -17.91 17.51 -11.19
C LEU A 139 -19.30 17.48 -10.53
N ARG A 140 -19.45 16.64 -9.50
CA ARG A 140 -20.42 16.86 -8.43
C ARG A 140 -19.69 17.48 -7.24
N PRO A 141 -20.33 18.42 -6.52
CA PRO A 141 -19.68 19.17 -5.44
C PRO A 141 -19.24 18.22 -4.33
N THR A 142 -18.00 18.45 -3.93
CA THR A 142 -17.26 17.85 -2.83
C THR A 142 -18.11 17.73 -1.56
N ASP A 143 -18.39 16.50 -1.12
CA ASP A 143 -18.45 16.24 0.32
C ASP A 143 -17.11 16.69 0.93
N PRO A 144 -17.09 17.37 2.09
CA PRO A 144 -15.84 17.79 2.71
C PRO A 144 -14.96 16.55 2.94
N PRO A 145 -13.63 16.68 2.78
CA PRO A 145 -12.71 15.56 2.94
C PRO A 145 -12.94 14.94 4.32
N ARG A 146 -13.41 13.69 4.33
CA ARG A 146 -13.54 12.89 5.56
C ARG A 146 -12.13 12.63 6.03
N ASP A 147 -11.64 13.52 6.89
CA ASP A 147 -10.28 13.50 7.39
C ASP A 147 -10.11 12.25 8.29
N PRO A 148 -9.30 11.24 7.90
CA PRO A 148 -9.14 10.01 8.67
C PRO A 148 -8.56 10.26 10.07
N GLN A 149 -7.97 11.44 10.30
CA GLN A 149 -7.53 11.89 11.62
C GLN A 149 -8.72 12.19 12.55
N MET A 150 -9.84 12.70 12.02
CA MET A 150 -11.06 12.95 12.79
C MET A 150 -11.73 11.63 13.19
N GLU A 151 -11.63 10.58 12.36
CA GLU A 151 -12.20 9.27 12.67
C GLU A 151 -11.38 8.52 13.74
N LYS A 152 -10.05 8.61 13.70
CA LYS A 152 -9.16 8.13 14.78
C LYS A 152 -9.40 8.91 16.08
N ALA A 153 -9.58 10.23 16.03
CA ALA A 153 -9.89 11.05 17.20
C ALA A 153 -11.26 10.70 17.83
N ARG A 154 -12.28 10.45 17.00
CA ARG A 154 -13.62 10.03 17.46
C ARG A 154 -13.59 8.69 18.17
N ARG A 155 -12.92 7.68 17.59
CA ARG A 155 -12.72 6.37 18.25
C ARG A 155 -12.00 6.50 19.60
N HIS A 156 -10.98 7.34 19.66
CA HIS A 156 -10.24 7.53 20.92
C HIS A 156 -11.08 8.22 22.00
N ILE A 157 -11.98 9.12 21.62
CA ILE A 157 -12.95 9.73 22.55
C ILE A 157 -13.98 8.68 23.00
N GLU A 158 -14.46 7.82 22.10
CA GLU A 158 -15.39 6.72 22.44
C GLU A 158 -14.77 5.72 23.43
N ASP A 159 -13.53 5.30 23.21
CA ASP A 159 -12.81 4.42 24.14
C ASP A 159 -12.65 5.06 25.53
N LEU A 160 -12.38 6.37 25.56
CA LEU A 160 -12.25 7.12 26.82
C LEU A 160 -13.59 7.25 27.55
N LEU A 161 -14.70 7.42 26.82
CA LEU A 161 -16.04 7.46 27.39
C LEU A 161 -16.46 6.13 27.98
N ASP A 162 -16.14 5.02 27.32
CA ASP A 162 -16.44 3.69 27.83
C ASP A 162 -15.63 3.40 29.10
N GLN A 163 -14.39 3.89 29.19
CA GLN A 163 -13.60 3.86 30.43
C GLN A 163 -14.21 4.73 31.55
N ILE A 164 -14.68 5.96 31.24
CA ILE A 164 -15.35 6.84 32.24
C ILE A 164 -16.69 6.23 32.69
N ARG A 165 -17.42 5.57 31.78
CA ARG A 165 -18.66 4.84 32.08
C ARG A 165 -18.38 3.64 32.98
N ALA A 166 -17.33 2.87 32.71
CA ALA A 166 -16.88 1.76 33.55
C ALA A 166 -16.43 2.23 34.95
N ALA A 167 -15.90 3.45 35.07
CA ALA A 167 -15.55 4.07 36.34
C ALA A 167 -16.73 4.68 37.13
N GLY A 168 -17.97 4.56 36.62
CA GLY A 168 -19.20 5.00 37.30
C GLY A 168 -19.51 6.50 37.20
N LYS A 169 -18.74 7.27 36.41
CA LYS A 169 -18.91 8.73 36.21
C LYS A 169 -19.48 9.10 34.82
N GLY A 170 -20.10 8.13 34.14
CA GLY A 170 -20.58 8.27 32.75
C GLY A 170 -21.65 9.36 32.52
N GLY A 171 -22.39 9.77 33.56
CA GLY A 171 -23.43 10.80 33.45
C GLY A 171 -22.91 12.21 33.18
N GLU A 172 -21.71 12.54 33.65
CA GLU A 172 -21.08 13.85 33.42
C GLU A 172 -20.41 13.90 32.04
N ALA A 173 -19.75 12.82 31.64
CA ALA A 173 -19.11 12.71 30.32
C ALA A 173 -20.11 12.72 29.16
N ALA A 174 -21.28 12.10 29.34
CA ALA A 174 -22.35 12.12 28.33
C ALA A 174 -22.97 13.53 28.13
N ARG A 175 -22.97 14.37 29.17
CA ARG A 175 -23.45 15.76 29.07
C ARG A 175 -22.51 16.66 28.27
N VAL A 176 -21.21 16.39 28.35
CA VAL A 176 -20.17 17.15 27.62
C VAL A 176 -20.24 16.89 26.11
N ILE A 177 -20.55 15.66 25.71
CA ILE A 177 -20.64 15.25 24.29
C ILE A 177 -22.01 15.53 23.67
N MET A 178 -23.01 15.89 24.49
CA MET A 178 -24.37 16.19 24.00
C MET A 178 -24.42 17.38 23.03
N ASN A 179 -23.38 18.21 22.98
CA ASN A 179 -23.21 19.31 22.01
C ASN A 179 -22.39 18.92 20.75
N GLY A 180 -22.00 17.65 20.60
CA GLY A 180 -21.25 17.12 19.45
C GLY A 180 -19.75 16.90 19.71
N TYR A 181 -19.15 16.01 18.92
CA TYR A 181 -17.69 15.82 18.86
C TYR A 181 -17.13 16.96 18.00
N GLY A 182 -16.72 18.06 18.64
CA GLY A 182 -16.33 19.32 17.99
C GLY A 182 -15.76 19.15 16.58
N GLU A 183 -16.29 19.91 15.63
CA GLU A 183 -16.05 19.76 14.18
C GLU A 183 -14.60 20.09 13.78
N THR A 184 -13.78 20.56 14.73
CA THR A 184 -12.38 20.90 14.55
C THR A 184 -11.44 20.17 15.53
N LEU A 185 -10.20 19.94 15.10
CA LEU A 185 -9.13 19.30 15.91
C LEU A 185 -8.84 20.05 17.22
N GLU A 186 -9.05 21.37 17.25
CA GLU A 186 -8.83 22.21 18.42
C GLU A 186 -9.93 21.98 19.48
N GLU A 187 -11.19 21.86 19.05
CA GLU A 187 -12.31 21.50 19.92
C GLU A 187 -12.19 20.06 20.43
N SER A 188 -11.71 19.13 19.59
CA SER A 188 -11.44 17.74 19.99
C SER A 188 -10.37 17.64 21.08
N ARG A 189 -9.34 18.49 21.05
CA ARG A 189 -8.29 18.55 22.08
C ARG A 189 -8.78 19.19 23.38
N ALA A 190 -9.69 20.16 23.30
CA ALA A 190 -10.33 20.76 24.48
C ALA A 190 -11.23 19.73 25.18
N LEU A 191 -12.06 19.02 24.42
CA LEU A 191 -12.91 17.92 24.90
C LEU A 191 -12.09 16.81 25.57
N TYR A 192 -10.96 16.42 24.97
CA TYR A 192 -10.07 15.42 25.56
C TYR A 192 -9.51 15.86 26.93
N LYS A 193 -9.12 17.13 27.08
CA LYS A 193 -8.62 17.67 28.35
C LYS A 193 -9.71 17.75 29.43
N GLU A 194 -10.94 18.11 29.07
CA GLU A 194 -12.06 18.14 30.01
C GLU A 194 -12.46 16.73 30.48
N LEU A 195 -12.54 15.77 29.55
CA LEU A 195 -12.83 14.36 29.87
C LEU A 195 -11.72 13.74 30.74
N GLN A 196 -10.45 14.06 30.46
CA GLN A 196 -9.31 13.59 31.26
C GLN A 196 -9.29 14.21 32.67
N ALA A 197 -9.76 15.45 32.83
CA ALA A 197 -9.89 16.08 34.14
C ALA A 197 -10.99 15.42 35.00
N ILE A 198 -12.11 15.03 34.37
CA ILE A 198 -13.22 14.31 35.03
C ILE A 198 -12.80 12.90 35.47
N LEU A 199 -11.95 12.23 34.69
CA LEU A 199 -11.40 10.91 35.04
C LEU A 199 -10.40 10.97 36.22
N ARG A 200 -9.70 12.10 36.40
CA ARG A 200 -8.69 12.29 37.46
C ARG A 200 -9.21 12.91 38.76
N GLY A 201 -10.34 13.61 38.73
CA GLY A 201 -11.10 13.96 39.94
C GLY A 201 -11.88 12.76 40.45
#